data_AF-A0A538NK80-F1
#
_entry.id   AF-A0A538NK80-F1
#
_cell.length_a   1.000
_cell.length_b   1.000
_cell.length_c   1.000
_cell.angle_alpha   90.00
_cell.angle_beta   90.00
_cell.angle_gamma   90.00
#
_symmetry.space_group_name_H-M   'P 1'
#
loop_
_entity.id
_entity.type
_entity.pdbx_description
1 polymer ?
#
loop_
_entity_poly.entity_id
_entity_poly.type
_entity_poly.pdbx_seq_one_letter_code
_entity_poly.pdbx_strand_id
1 'polypeptide(L)'
;MGSFRDAARWVFCAALVYAPWAYGGTTSASIQIINWLLLAALILWVIELLISGRRPTFPRLLLFLTCALAGMGGWMALNAKSIYDSDFYAFVPLWNLAPQLAGSVDYATSAAWMTRCTLLLCAVLFVADLSQSNRWLLRLWHTIGLVAGSIAFLGLLQKATGARMIFWQEAPPWGATTFFATYYYHGNAGAYLNLVWPLAAGLAVRAFTTSSRPGMRALWMSVFILTLAAVVANTSRMAQLIALLLFIALWMKLGPLLLRKLSRIEKNIVVAGAIAIFLTLVALGQATHLEQSLDRWQSVSERIPNDAR
;
A
#
# COMPACT_ATOMS: atom_id res chain seq x y z
N MET A 1 -33.47 4.67 -2.80
CA MET A 1 -32.52 5.00 -3.89
C MET A 1 -31.04 5.12 -3.47
N GLY A 2 -30.64 4.99 -2.20
CA GLY A 2 -29.23 5.03 -1.77
C GLY A 2 -28.47 3.69 -1.72
N SER A 3 -29.15 2.57 -1.97
CA SER A 3 -28.60 1.22 -1.69
C SER A 3 -27.41 0.85 -2.59
N PHE A 4 -27.49 1.05 -3.92
CA PHE A 4 -26.40 0.71 -4.84
C PHE A 4 -25.14 1.55 -4.61
N ARG A 5 -25.29 2.85 -4.31
CA ARG A 5 -24.17 3.73 -4.01
C ARG A 5 -23.38 3.27 -2.79
N ASP A 6 -24.11 2.99 -1.71
CA ASP A 6 -23.48 2.57 -0.47
C ASP A 6 -22.94 1.14 -0.59
N ALA A 7 -23.60 0.25 -1.35
CA ALA A 7 -23.08 -1.07 -1.68
C ALA A 7 -21.75 -0.98 -2.43
N ALA A 8 -21.64 -0.18 -3.50
CA ALA A 8 -20.39 0.01 -4.25
C ALA A 8 -19.23 0.42 -3.34
N ARG A 9 -19.49 1.36 -2.42
CA ARG A 9 -18.50 1.88 -1.47
C ARG A 9 -18.08 0.84 -0.44
N TRP A 10 -19.02 0.06 0.09
CA TRP A 10 -18.71 -1.01 1.03
C TRP A 10 -17.97 -2.18 0.38
N VAL A 11 -18.32 -2.54 -0.86
CA VAL A 11 -17.56 -3.54 -1.64
C VAL A 11 -16.12 -3.07 -1.87
N PHE A 12 -15.93 -1.79 -2.21
CA PHE A 12 -14.58 -1.21 -2.32
C PHE A 12 -13.82 -1.22 -0.98
N CYS A 13 -14.47 -0.87 0.13
CA CYS A 13 -13.87 -1.01 1.45
C CYS A 13 -13.48 -2.47 1.76
N ALA A 14 -14.29 -3.45 1.36
CA ALA A 14 -13.95 -4.87 1.51
C ALA A 14 -12.72 -5.24 0.69
N ALA A 15 -12.56 -4.72 -0.53
CA ALA A 15 -11.34 -4.89 -1.33
C ALA A 15 -10.10 -4.32 -0.62
N LEU A 16 -10.21 -3.14 0.01
CA LEU A 16 -9.12 -2.53 0.77
C LEU A 16 -8.75 -3.31 2.03
N VAL A 17 -9.71 -3.98 2.66
CA VAL A 17 -9.44 -4.88 3.80
C VAL A 17 -8.79 -6.17 3.31
N TYR A 18 -9.31 -6.75 2.23
CA TYR A 18 -8.85 -8.03 1.71
C TYR A 18 -7.42 -7.95 1.15
N ALA A 19 -7.12 -6.94 0.33
CA ALA A 19 -5.89 -6.93 -0.46
C ALA A 19 -4.59 -7.00 0.37
N PRO A 20 -4.41 -6.21 1.46
CA PRO A 20 -3.22 -6.33 2.30
C PRO A 20 -3.13 -7.71 2.98
N TRP A 21 -4.25 -8.24 3.47
CA TRP A 21 -4.29 -9.54 4.16
C TRP A 21 -4.07 -10.74 3.23
N ALA A 22 -4.51 -10.62 1.98
CA ALA A 22 -4.34 -11.64 0.95
C ALA A 22 -2.99 -11.50 0.23
N TYR A 23 -1.92 -11.59 1.02
CA TYR A 23 -0.52 -11.52 0.57
C TYR A 23 -0.18 -10.28 -0.25
N GLY A 24 -0.77 -9.13 0.10
CA GLY A 24 -0.59 -7.88 -0.63
C GLY A 24 -1.05 -7.92 -2.10
N GLY A 25 -1.94 -8.84 -2.48
CA GLY A 25 -2.41 -8.96 -3.86
C GLY A 25 -1.41 -9.58 -4.83
N THR A 26 -0.47 -10.40 -4.35
CA THR A 26 0.61 -10.95 -5.20
C THR A 26 0.35 -12.37 -5.72
N THR A 27 -0.57 -13.12 -5.10
CA THR A 27 -0.93 -14.48 -5.56
C THR A 27 -2.01 -14.43 -6.64
N SER A 28 -2.03 -15.43 -7.52
CA SER A 28 -3.02 -15.53 -8.61
C SER A 28 -4.46 -15.48 -8.09
N ALA A 29 -4.77 -16.24 -7.04
CA ALA A 29 -6.08 -16.25 -6.40
C ALA A 29 -6.45 -14.88 -5.78
N SER A 30 -5.51 -14.24 -5.07
CA SER A 30 -5.73 -12.93 -4.48
C SER A 30 -6.01 -11.87 -5.55
N ILE A 31 -5.25 -11.88 -6.63
CA ILE A 31 -5.46 -10.96 -7.76
C ILE A 31 -6.83 -11.14 -8.40
N GLN A 32 -7.27 -12.39 -8.62
CA GLN A 32 -8.60 -12.65 -9.17
C GLN A 32 -9.71 -12.12 -8.26
N ILE A 33 -9.62 -12.38 -6.95
CA ILE A 33 -10.61 -11.91 -5.98
C ILE A 33 -10.65 -10.38 -5.92
N ILE A 34 -9.48 -9.72 -5.88
CA ILE A 34 -9.39 -8.26 -5.92
C ILE A 34 -10.02 -7.72 -7.20
N ASN A 35 -9.74 -8.32 -8.35
CA ASN A 35 -10.35 -7.91 -9.62
C ASN A 35 -11.88 -8.02 -9.59
N TRP A 36 -12.43 -9.13 -9.05
CA TRP A 36 -13.87 -9.31 -8.90
C TRP A 36 -14.49 -8.28 -7.96
N LEU A 37 -13.86 -7.99 -6.83
CA LEU A 37 -14.34 -6.97 -5.89
C LEU A 37 -14.32 -5.57 -6.50
N LEU A 38 -13.25 -5.20 -7.22
CA LEU A 38 -13.17 -3.92 -7.92
C LEU A 38 -14.22 -3.83 -9.03
N LEU A 39 -14.36 -4.88 -9.85
CA LEU A 39 -15.36 -4.93 -10.91
C LEU A 39 -16.78 -4.79 -10.35
N ALA A 40 -17.11 -5.51 -9.28
CA ALA A 40 -18.41 -5.40 -8.61
C ALA A 40 -18.68 -3.99 -8.09
N ALA A 41 -17.70 -3.37 -7.41
CA ALA A 41 -17.82 -2.00 -6.94
C ALA A 41 -18.06 -1.01 -8.09
N LEU A 42 -17.33 -1.16 -9.20
CA LEU A 42 -17.45 -0.30 -10.38
C LEU A 42 -18.78 -0.48 -11.10
N ILE A 43 -19.26 -1.72 -11.28
CA ILE A 43 -20.57 -2.00 -11.88
C ILE A 43 -21.68 -1.37 -11.04
N LEU A 44 -21.66 -1.56 -9.72
CA LEU A 44 -22.65 -0.96 -8.82
C LEU A 44 -22.62 0.58 -8.86
N TRP A 45 -21.43 1.16 -9.00
CA TRP A 45 -21.28 2.60 -9.17
C TRP A 45 -21.83 3.10 -10.50
N VAL A 46 -21.55 2.42 -11.61
CA VAL A 46 -22.11 2.78 -12.93
C VAL A 46 -23.63 2.65 -12.93
N ILE A 47 -24.18 1.57 -12.37
CA ILE A 47 -25.63 1.39 -12.22
C ILE A 47 -26.23 2.53 -11.39
N GLU A 48 -25.58 2.94 -10.30
CA GLU A 48 -26.02 4.09 -9.52
C GLU A 48 -26.06 5.38 -10.33
N LEU A 49 -25.01 5.68 -11.09
CA LEU A 49 -24.94 6.88 -11.93
C LEU A 49 -26.06 6.89 -12.99
N LEU A 50 -26.34 5.75 -13.61
CA LEU A 50 -27.39 5.59 -14.61
C LEU A 50 -28.78 5.77 -14.00
N ILE A 51 -29.07 5.10 -12.89
CA ILE A 51 -30.40 5.16 -12.24
C ILE A 51 -30.66 6.54 -11.63
N SER A 52 -29.66 7.15 -11.01
CA SER A 52 -29.81 8.45 -10.34
C SER A 52 -29.74 9.65 -11.28
N GLY A 53 -29.31 9.45 -12.53
CA GLY A 53 -29.02 10.55 -13.47
C GLY A 53 -27.91 11.48 -12.99
N ARG A 54 -27.17 11.10 -11.94
CA ARG A 54 -26.12 11.93 -11.34
C ARG A 54 -24.89 11.93 -12.23
N ARG A 55 -24.31 13.11 -12.44
CA ARG A 55 -22.99 13.21 -13.06
C ARG A 55 -21.90 12.92 -12.02
N PRO A 56 -20.93 12.06 -12.33
CA PRO A 56 -19.84 11.79 -11.40
C PRO A 56 -18.96 13.04 -11.25
N THR A 57 -18.40 13.18 -10.06
CA THR A 57 -17.67 14.37 -9.63
C THR A 57 -16.18 14.05 -9.45
N PHE A 58 -15.43 14.16 -10.54
CA PHE A 58 -13.97 14.04 -10.56
C PHE A 58 -13.36 15.01 -11.59
N PRO A 59 -12.06 15.37 -11.48
CA PRO A 59 -11.41 16.25 -12.44
C PRO A 59 -11.41 15.66 -13.86
N ARG A 60 -11.76 16.47 -14.88
CA ARG A 60 -11.78 16.02 -16.29
C ARG A 60 -10.40 15.56 -16.78
N LEU A 61 -9.33 16.19 -16.28
CA LEU A 61 -7.96 15.77 -16.57
C LEU A 61 -7.69 14.34 -16.08
N LEU A 62 -8.21 13.97 -14.91
CA LEU A 62 -8.06 12.62 -14.37
C LEU A 62 -8.75 11.59 -15.29
N LEU A 63 -9.97 11.88 -15.73
CA LEU A 63 -10.67 11.05 -16.71
C LEU A 63 -9.88 10.90 -18.00
N PHE A 64 -9.37 12.00 -18.55
CA PHE A 64 -8.55 11.99 -19.76
C PHE A 64 -7.31 11.12 -19.59
N LEU A 65 -6.55 11.28 -18.50
CA LEU A 65 -5.37 10.47 -18.23
C LEU A 65 -5.70 8.98 -18.05
N THR A 66 -6.79 8.66 -17.35
CA THR A 66 -7.28 7.28 -17.22
C THR A 66 -7.59 6.68 -18.58
N CYS A 67 -8.36 7.38 -19.42
CA CYS A 67 -8.70 6.92 -20.77
C CYS A 67 -7.47 6.79 -21.66
N ALA A 68 -6.52 7.75 -21.59
CA ALA A 68 -5.30 7.71 -22.38
C ALA A 68 -4.41 6.53 -21.98
N LEU A 69 -4.19 6.29 -20.69
CA LEU A 69 -3.39 5.16 -20.20
C LEU A 69 -4.04 3.81 -20.52
N ALA A 70 -5.35 3.69 -20.31
CA ALA A 70 -6.09 2.48 -20.67
C ALA A 70 -6.08 2.23 -22.19
N GLY A 71 -6.22 3.29 -23.00
CA GLY A 71 -6.18 3.21 -24.45
C GLY A 71 -4.79 2.83 -24.99
N MET A 72 -3.73 3.48 -24.51
CA MET A 72 -2.35 3.15 -24.92
C MET A 72 -1.98 1.73 -24.52
N GLY A 73 -2.22 1.33 -23.27
CA GLY A 73 -1.91 -0.01 -22.81
C GLY A 73 -2.79 -1.08 -23.49
N GLY A 74 -4.08 -0.77 -23.71
CA GLY A 74 -5.02 -1.64 -24.42
C GLY A 74 -4.60 -1.84 -25.87
N TRP A 75 -4.18 -0.77 -26.55
CA TRP A 75 -3.59 -0.86 -27.88
C TRP A 75 -2.35 -1.76 -27.89
N MET A 76 -1.42 -1.57 -26.95
CA MET A 76 -0.21 -2.39 -26.89
C MET A 76 -0.53 -3.87 -26.66
N ALA A 77 -1.53 -4.19 -25.83
CA ALA A 77 -1.97 -5.56 -25.59
C ALA A 77 -2.69 -6.16 -26.82
N LEU A 78 -3.53 -5.40 -27.52
CA LEU A 78 -4.21 -5.87 -28.73
C LEU A 78 -3.24 -6.02 -29.91
N ASN A 79 -2.20 -5.20 -29.98
CA ASN A 79 -1.14 -5.26 -30.98
C ASN A 79 0.06 -6.11 -30.51
N ALA A 80 -0.18 -7.11 -29.64
CA ALA A 80 0.87 -8.00 -29.16
C ALA A 80 1.52 -8.78 -30.32
N LYS A 81 2.82 -9.02 -30.22
CA LYS A 81 3.62 -9.66 -31.28
C LYS A 81 3.69 -11.18 -31.14
N SER A 82 3.55 -11.69 -29.92
CA SER A 82 3.62 -13.11 -29.65
C SER A 82 2.80 -13.50 -28.42
N ILE A 83 2.67 -14.81 -28.22
CA ILE A 83 2.20 -15.41 -26.98
C ILE A 83 3.28 -16.37 -26.47
N TYR A 84 3.56 -16.30 -25.17
CA TYR A 84 4.50 -17.23 -24.55
C TYR A 84 3.83 -18.59 -24.33
N ASP A 85 4.44 -19.63 -24.90
CA ASP A 85 4.08 -21.02 -24.67
C ASP A 85 4.98 -21.59 -23.58
N SER A 86 4.37 -21.93 -22.44
CA SER A 86 5.10 -22.45 -21.28
C SER A 86 5.60 -23.88 -21.48
N ASP A 87 4.97 -24.67 -22.35
CA ASP A 87 5.30 -26.08 -22.54
C ASP A 87 6.56 -26.21 -23.41
N PHE A 88 6.71 -25.32 -24.38
CA PHE A 88 7.85 -25.27 -25.29
C PHE A 88 8.87 -24.18 -24.95
N TYR A 89 8.64 -23.39 -23.89
CA TYR A 89 9.48 -22.25 -23.49
C TYR A 89 9.78 -21.27 -24.64
N ALA A 90 8.81 -21.07 -25.53
CA ALA A 90 8.99 -20.34 -26.78
C ALA A 90 7.90 -19.27 -26.98
N PHE A 91 8.24 -18.20 -27.69
CA PHE A 91 7.28 -17.19 -28.12
C PHE A 91 6.71 -17.55 -29.49
N VAL A 92 5.42 -17.89 -29.53
CA VAL A 92 4.70 -18.16 -30.78
C VAL A 92 4.21 -16.84 -31.36
N PRO A 93 4.57 -16.48 -32.60
CA PRO A 93 4.15 -15.22 -33.20
C PRO A 93 2.63 -15.19 -33.37
N LEU A 94 2.03 -14.05 -33.05
CA LEU A 94 0.62 -13.78 -33.30
C LEU A 94 0.48 -12.86 -34.50
N TRP A 95 -0.71 -12.88 -35.11
CA TRP A 95 -1.05 -11.87 -36.09
C TRP A 95 -1.21 -10.51 -35.40
N ASN A 96 -0.37 -9.57 -35.78
CA ASN A 96 -0.35 -8.20 -35.30
C ASN A 96 -1.16 -7.29 -36.25
N LEU A 97 -2.10 -6.53 -35.66
CA LEU A 97 -2.98 -5.62 -36.39
C LEU A 97 -2.22 -4.52 -37.11
N ALA A 98 -1.16 -4.00 -36.49
CA ALA A 98 -0.30 -2.96 -37.06
C ALA A 98 1.17 -3.23 -36.70
N PRO A 99 1.90 -4.00 -37.52
CA PRO A 99 3.27 -4.45 -37.23
C PRO A 99 4.28 -3.31 -37.02
N GLN A 100 4.03 -2.16 -37.65
CA GLN A 100 4.90 -0.97 -37.59
C GLN A 100 4.69 -0.13 -36.31
N LEU A 101 3.61 -0.36 -35.57
CA LEU A 101 3.29 0.38 -34.36
C LEU A 101 3.74 -0.38 -33.11
N ALA A 102 3.84 0.34 -32.00
CA ALA A 102 4.18 -0.24 -30.71
C ALA A 102 3.15 -1.32 -30.31
N GLY A 103 3.66 -2.40 -29.72
CA GLY A 103 2.91 -3.58 -29.32
C GLY A 103 3.66 -4.31 -28.22
N SER A 104 2.95 -5.04 -27.36
CA SER A 104 3.58 -5.84 -26.32
C SER A 104 4.22 -7.11 -26.88
N VAL A 105 5.12 -7.72 -26.11
CA VAL A 105 5.74 -9.00 -26.49
C VAL A 105 4.73 -10.12 -26.27
N ASP A 106 4.31 -10.37 -25.02
CA ASP A 106 3.38 -11.44 -24.68
C ASP A 106 1.94 -10.95 -24.55
N TYR A 107 1.03 -11.50 -25.36
CA TYR A 107 -0.40 -11.19 -25.29
C TYR A 107 -1.03 -11.55 -23.94
N ALA A 108 -0.83 -12.78 -23.46
CA ALA A 108 -1.57 -13.30 -22.31
C ALA A 108 -1.26 -12.51 -21.02
N THR A 109 0.02 -12.27 -20.74
CA THR A 109 0.47 -11.46 -19.61
C THR A 109 0.02 -10.01 -19.77
N SER A 110 0.15 -9.43 -20.95
CA SER A 110 -0.23 -8.03 -21.20
C SER A 110 -1.73 -7.80 -21.02
N ALA A 111 -2.57 -8.70 -21.53
CA ALA A 111 -4.03 -8.62 -21.38
C ALA A 111 -4.45 -8.75 -19.90
N ALA A 112 -3.84 -9.69 -19.17
CA ALA A 112 -4.08 -9.86 -17.74
C ALA A 112 -3.67 -8.61 -16.94
N TRP A 113 -2.52 -8.01 -17.24
CA TRP A 113 -2.08 -6.75 -16.64
C TRP A 113 -3.00 -5.59 -17.00
N MET A 114 -3.40 -5.48 -18.27
CA MET A 114 -4.29 -4.40 -18.71
C MET A 114 -5.65 -4.45 -18.04
N THR A 115 -6.19 -5.64 -17.80
CA THR A 115 -7.43 -5.82 -17.04
C THR A 115 -7.29 -5.23 -15.62
N ARG A 116 -6.20 -5.60 -14.92
CA ARG A 116 -5.90 -5.12 -13.56
C ARG A 116 -5.67 -3.61 -13.52
N CYS A 117 -4.84 -3.10 -14.42
CA CYS A 117 -4.56 -1.67 -14.53
C CYS A 117 -5.82 -0.86 -14.82
N THR A 118 -6.69 -1.34 -15.72
CA THR A 118 -7.95 -0.67 -16.04
C THR A 118 -8.88 -0.62 -14.81
N LEU A 119 -9.03 -1.74 -14.10
CA LEU A 119 -9.82 -1.77 -12.86
C LEU A 119 -9.27 -0.81 -11.80
N LEU A 120 -7.94 -0.75 -11.62
CA LEU A 120 -7.30 0.18 -10.70
C LEU A 120 -7.48 1.65 -11.12
N LEU A 121 -7.32 1.97 -12.40
CA LEU A 121 -7.54 3.32 -12.92
C LEU A 121 -9.00 3.75 -12.76
N CYS A 122 -9.96 2.87 -13.03
CA CYS A 122 -11.37 3.12 -12.78
C CYS A 122 -11.66 3.26 -11.28
N ALA A 123 -11.00 2.47 -10.43
CA ALA A 123 -11.11 2.62 -8.97
C ALA A 123 -10.60 3.99 -8.49
N VAL A 124 -9.57 4.56 -9.13
CA VAL A 124 -9.13 5.94 -8.85
C VAL A 124 -10.23 6.96 -9.16
N LEU A 125 -10.92 6.83 -10.30
CA LEU A 125 -12.08 7.68 -10.64
C LEU A 125 -13.21 7.53 -9.62
N PHE A 126 -13.52 6.28 -9.23
CA PHE A 126 -14.51 5.98 -8.21
C PHE A 126 -14.17 6.61 -6.86
N VAL A 127 -12.92 6.49 -6.42
CA VAL A 127 -12.44 7.09 -5.17
C VAL A 127 -12.47 8.62 -5.23
N ALA A 128 -12.16 9.22 -6.38
CA ALA A 128 -12.25 10.67 -6.57
C ALA A 128 -13.69 11.18 -6.39
N ASP A 129 -14.68 10.44 -6.92
CA ASP A 129 -16.11 10.72 -6.74
C ASP A 129 -16.59 10.45 -5.30
N LEU A 130 -16.13 9.35 -4.69
CA LEU A 130 -16.42 8.99 -3.29
C LEU A 130 -15.93 10.09 -2.32
N SER A 131 -14.74 10.61 -2.59
CA SER A 131 -14.04 11.59 -1.75
C SER A 131 -14.75 12.95 -1.68
N GLN A 132 -15.71 13.22 -2.57
CA GLN A 132 -16.51 14.44 -2.52
C GLN A 132 -17.46 14.49 -1.30
N SER A 133 -17.74 13.34 -0.67
CA SER A 133 -18.51 13.29 0.57
C SER A 133 -17.57 13.21 1.76
N ASN A 134 -17.51 14.26 2.59
CA ASN A 134 -16.70 14.29 3.82
C ASN A 134 -16.92 13.07 4.72
N ARG A 135 -18.17 12.58 4.81
CA ARG A 135 -18.51 11.39 5.61
C ARG A 135 -17.86 10.12 5.04
N TRP A 136 -17.87 9.96 3.73
CA TRP A 136 -17.33 8.78 3.06
C TRP A 136 -15.82 8.83 2.89
N LEU A 137 -15.25 10.00 2.61
CA LEU A 137 -13.80 10.23 2.67
C LEU A 137 -13.26 9.82 4.04
N LEU A 138 -13.94 10.24 5.11
CA LEU A 138 -13.55 9.87 6.46
C LEU A 138 -13.66 8.37 6.71
N ARG A 139 -14.74 7.71 6.27
CA ARG A 139 -14.90 6.25 6.38
C ARG A 139 -13.79 5.51 5.63
N LEU A 140 -13.46 5.95 4.41
CA LEU A 140 -12.36 5.41 3.63
C LEU A 140 -11.04 5.49 4.41
N TRP A 141 -10.76 6.66 5.00
CA TRP A 141 -9.57 6.83 5.84
C TRP A 141 -9.60 5.91 7.07
N HIS A 142 -10.76 5.76 7.72
CA HIS A 142 -10.90 4.84 8.86
C HIS A 142 -10.61 3.39 8.43
N THR A 143 -11.15 2.94 7.30
CA THR A 143 -10.90 1.60 6.76
C THR A 143 -9.41 1.39 6.50
N ILE A 144 -8.76 2.31 5.78
CA ILE A 144 -7.32 2.23 5.49
C ILE A 144 -6.51 2.21 6.80
N GLY A 145 -6.83 3.10 7.74
CA GLY A 145 -6.12 3.19 9.02
C GLY A 145 -6.26 1.94 9.88
N LEU A 146 -7.45 1.35 9.97
CA LEU A 146 -7.66 0.11 10.74
C LEU A 146 -6.92 -1.07 10.13
N VAL A 147 -6.97 -1.22 8.79
CA VAL A 147 -6.23 -2.28 8.08
C VAL A 147 -4.73 -2.07 8.19
N ALA A 148 -4.26 -0.83 8.09
CA ALA A 148 -2.86 -0.48 8.31
C ALA A 148 -2.40 -0.85 9.72
N GLY A 149 -3.19 -0.48 10.74
CA GLY A 149 -2.91 -0.83 12.13
C GLY A 149 -2.85 -2.35 12.35
N SER A 150 -3.77 -3.10 11.75
CA SER A 150 -3.79 -4.57 11.89
C SER A 150 -2.58 -5.24 11.21
N ILE A 151 -2.20 -4.77 10.02
CA ILE A 151 -1.01 -5.27 9.30
C ILE A 151 0.27 -4.91 10.04
N ALA A 152 0.39 -3.67 10.54
CA ALA A 152 1.53 -3.23 11.32
C ALA A 152 1.67 -4.05 12.62
N PHE A 153 0.58 -4.26 13.33
CA PHE A 153 0.55 -5.09 14.53
C PHE A 153 1.00 -6.52 14.25
N LEU A 154 0.45 -7.17 13.21
CA LEU A 154 0.86 -8.53 12.83
C LEU A 154 2.35 -8.61 12.50
N GLY A 155 2.86 -7.68 11.69
CA GLY A 155 4.26 -7.70 11.27
C GLY A 155 5.23 -7.47 12.44
N LEU A 156 4.86 -6.62 13.40
CA LEU A 156 5.62 -6.44 14.64
C LEU A 156 5.57 -7.70 15.53
N LEU A 157 4.41 -8.33 15.66
CA LEU A 157 4.24 -9.56 16.43
C LEU A 157 5.10 -10.69 15.85
N GLN A 158 5.04 -10.91 14.53
CA GLN A 158 5.87 -11.90 13.84
C GLN A 158 7.36 -11.67 14.06
N LYS A 159 7.81 -10.41 14.07
CA LYS A 159 9.20 -10.09 14.40
C LYS A 159 9.55 -10.38 15.84
N ALA A 160 8.69 -10.01 16.78
CA ALA A 160 8.89 -10.25 18.20
C ALA A 160 8.96 -11.75 18.52
N THR A 161 8.19 -12.58 17.81
CA THR A 161 8.20 -14.05 17.98
C THR A 161 9.29 -14.76 17.17
N GLY A 162 10.08 -14.03 16.37
CA GLY A 162 11.07 -14.64 15.47
C GLY A 162 10.44 -15.55 14.40
N ALA A 163 9.24 -15.22 13.93
CA ALA A 163 8.51 -16.01 12.96
C ALA A 163 9.34 -16.18 11.68
N ARG A 164 9.46 -17.42 11.21
CA ARG A 164 10.20 -17.77 9.97
C ARG A 164 9.31 -17.80 8.73
N MET A 165 8.01 -17.57 8.90
CA MET A 165 7.00 -17.67 7.85
C MET A 165 5.82 -16.70 8.09
N ILE A 166 5.20 -16.25 6.99
CA ILE A 166 4.09 -15.26 6.93
C ILE A 166 2.82 -15.78 7.62
N PHE A 167 2.60 -17.08 7.50
CA PHE A 167 1.58 -17.87 8.17
C PHE A 167 2.22 -19.21 8.55
N TRP A 168 1.47 -20.21 9.01
CA TRP A 168 1.93 -21.60 9.18
C TRP A 168 2.24 -22.33 7.85
N GLN A 169 2.63 -21.60 6.81
CA GLN A 169 2.93 -22.11 5.47
C GLN A 169 4.36 -21.75 5.11
N GLU A 170 5.13 -22.74 4.64
CA GLU A 170 6.47 -22.51 4.13
C GLU A 170 6.42 -21.57 2.93
N ALA A 171 7.25 -20.53 2.99
CA ALA A 171 7.42 -19.63 1.87
C ALA A 171 7.99 -20.39 0.67
N PRO A 172 7.57 -20.09 -0.57
CA PRO A 172 8.17 -20.68 -1.75
C PRO A 172 9.70 -20.50 -1.73
N PRO A 173 10.49 -21.48 -2.22
CA PRO A 173 11.94 -21.57 -2.01
C PRO A 173 12.77 -20.37 -2.48
N TRP A 174 12.19 -19.46 -3.29
CA TRP A 174 12.89 -18.36 -3.93
C TRP A 174 12.51 -16.96 -3.38
N GLY A 175 11.62 -16.86 -2.38
CA GLY A 175 10.87 -15.60 -2.18
C GLY A 175 10.76 -14.99 -0.78
N ALA A 176 11.00 -15.67 0.35
CA ALA A 176 10.59 -15.09 1.65
C ALA A 176 11.47 -15.39 2.87
N THR A 177 12.79 -15.18 2.76
CA THR A 177 13.64 -15.07 3.96
C THR A 177 13.49 -13.72 4.66
N THR A 178 12.81 -12.75 4.04
CA THR A 178 12.68 -11.36 4.50
C THR A 178 11.25 -10.85 4.32
N PHE A 179 10.26 -11.57 4.83
CA PHE A 179 8.87 -11.14 4.77
C PHE A 179 8.55 -10.09 5.86
N PHE A 180 7.41 -9.42 5.74
CA PHE A 180 6.85 -8.60 6.80
C PHE A 180 5.32 -8.64 6.78
N ALA A 181 4.69 -8.98 7.90
CA ALA A 181 3.25 -9.22 7.97
C ALA A 181 2.85 -10.27 6.94
N THR A 182 1.88 -9.97 6.08
CA THR A 182 1.36 -10.81 5.01
C THR A 182 2.17 -10.74 3.71
N TYR A 183 3.17 -9.84 3.61
CA TYR A 183 3.87 -9.58 2.35
C TYR A 183 5.13 -10.46 2.22
N TYR A 184 5.20 -11.23 1.13
CA TYR A 184 6.38 -12.04 0.79
C TYR A 184 7.67 -11.23 0.73
N TYR A 185 7.59 -10.03 0.13
CA TYR A 185 8.71 -9.11 0.04
C TYR A 185 8.54 -7.94 1.02
N HIS A 186 9.46 -7.81 1.99
CA HIS A 186 9.48 -6.69 2.94
C HIS A 186 9.47 -5.31 2.29
N GLY A 187 10.04 -5.16 1.08
CA GLY A 187 10.02 -3.89 0.35
C GLY A 187 8.59 -3.46 -0.03
N ASN A 188 7.74 -4.40 -0.43
CA ASN A 188 6.33 -4.14 -0.73
C ASN A 188 5.56 -3.75 0.54
N ALA A 189 5.81 -4.44 1.66
CA ALA A 189 5.27 -4.02 2.97
C ALA A 189 5.74 -2.61 3.35
N GLY A 190 7.01 -2.29 3.11
CA GLY A 190 7.57 -0.97 3.39
C GLY A 190 6.94 0.13 2.55
N ALA A 191 6.67 -0.13 1.26
CA ALA A 191 5.93 0.77 0.39
C ALA A 191 4.49 0.97 0.88
N TYR A 192 3.78 -0.12 1.21
CA TYR A 192 2.43 -0.05 1.78
C TYR A 192 2.39 0.79 3.06
N LEU A 193 3.29 0.51 4.02
CA LEU A 193 3.34 1.23 5.29
C LEU A 193 3.59 2.73 5.09
N ASN A 194 4.48 3.10 4.15
CA ASN A 194 4.75 4.48 3.78
C ASN A 194 3.55 5.22 3.15
N LEU A 195 2.60 4.50 2.53
CA LEU A 195 1.36 5.09 2.04
C LEU A 195 0.36 5.35 3.17
N VAL A 196 0.33 4.50 4.20
CA VAL A 196 -0.75 4.49 5.21
C VAL A 196 -0.41 5.21 6.52
N TRP A 197 0.85 5.22 6.96
CA TRP A 197 1.22 5.89 8.22
C TRP A 197 0.98 7.42 8.18
N PRO A 198 1.20 8.16 7.06
CA PRO A 198 0.86 9.58 6.98
C PRO A 198 -0.64 9.83 7.18
N LEU A 199 -1.47 8.93 6.65
CA LEU A 199 -2.91 8.97 6.81
C LEU A 199 -3.31 8.70 8.26
N ALA A 200 -2.70 7.71 8.91
CA ALA A 200 -2.88 7.46 10.34
C ALA A 200 -2.50 8.68 11.20
N ALA A 201 -1.40 9.37 10.86
CA ALA A 201 -1.02 10.63 11.50
C ALA A 201 -2.10 11.70 11.34
N GLY A 202 -2.67 11.84 10.13
CA GLY A 202 -3.78 12.76 9.87
C GLY A 202 -5.03 12.45 10.70
N LEU A 203 -5.39 11.16 10.85
CA LEU A 203 -6.49 10.73 11.71
C LEU A 203 -6.23 10.99 13.20
N ALA A 204 -4.99 10.76 13.65
CA ALA A 204 -4.57 11.06 15.01
C ALA A 204 -4.69 12.57 15.30
N VAL A 205 -4.10 13.42 14.45
CA VAL A 205 -4.22 14.88 14.56
C VAL A 205 -5.69 15.31 14.58
N ARG A 206 -6.52 14.78 13.67
CA ARG A 206 -7.96 15.08 13.62
C ARG A 206 -8.68 14.69 14.92
N ALA A 207 -8.33 13.57 15.54
CA ALA A 207 -8.94 13.10 16.78
C ALA A 207 -8.66 14.04 17.96
N PHE A 208 -7.49 14.70 17.99
CA PHE A 208 -7.15 15.71 19.00
C PHE A 208 -7.72 17.09 18.70
N THR A 209 -7.80 17.48 17.42
CA THR A 209 -8.31 18.81 17.04
C THR A 209 -9.84 18.90 17.04
N THR A 210 -10.53 17.77 16.89
CA THR A 210 -12.00 17.69 16.95
C THR A 210 -12.44 17.20 18.34
N SER A 211 -13.65 17.55 18.78
CA SER A 211 -14.31 17.01 19.99
C SER A 211 -14.61 15.51 19.86
N SER A 212 -13.57 14.69 19.82
CA SER A 212 -13.62 13.24 19.69
C SER A 212 -13.57 12.58 21.06
N ARG A 213 -14.21 11.43 21.20
CA ARG A 213 -14.15 10.62 22.44
C ARG A 213 -12.71 10.22 22.76
N PRO A 214 -12.33 10.11 24.05
CA PRO A 214 -10.98 9.71 24.45
C PRO A 214 -10.50 8.40 23.81
N GLY A 215 -11.37 7.39 23.73
CA GLY A 215 -11.04 6.12 23.08
C GLY A 215 -10.68 6.25 21.59
N MET A 216 -11.27 7.22 20.89
CA MET A 216 -10.95 7.46 19.48
C MET A 216 -9.56 8.12 19.32
N ARG A 217 -9.18 8.99 20.26
CA ARG A 217 -7.84 9.59 20.31
C ARG A 217 -6.79 8.51 20.58
N ALA A 218 -7.05 7.65 21.57
CA ALA A 218 -6.18 6.52 21.90
C ALA A 218 -6.00 5.59 20.68
N LEU A 219 -7.11 5.18 20.04
CA LEU A 219 -7.03 4.27 18.88
C LEU A 219 -6.16 4.85 17.75
N TRP A 220 -6.40 6.09 17.32
CA TRP A 220 -5.64 6.65 16.21
C TRP A 220 -4.18 6.94 16.55
N MET A 221 -3.87 7.30 17.80
CA MET A 221 -2.49 7.37 18.26
C MET A 221 -1.81 6.02 18.25
N SER A 222 -2.47 4.97 18.76
CA SER A 222 -1.93 3.61 18.75
C SER A 222 -1.68 3.14 17.31
N VAL A 223 -2.62 3.35 16.39
CA VAL A 223 -2.46 3.01 14.97
C VAL A 223 -1.28 3.77 14.34
N PHE A 224 -1.16 5.08 14.61
CA PHE A 224 -0.04 5.87 14.12
C PHE A 224 1.31 5.37 14.65
N ILE A 225 1.41 5.13 15.96
CA ILE A 225 2.64 4.61 16.58
C ILE A 225 2.98 3.22 16.05
N LEU A 226 1.99 2.32 15.94
CA LEU A 226 2.19 0.96 15.42
C LEU A 226 2.67 0.98 13.97
N THR A 227 2.05 1.80 13.11
CA THR A 227 2.45 1.88 11.70
C THR A 227 3.85 2.48 11.54
N LEU A 228 4.22 3.49 12.34
CA LEU A 228 5.58 4.04 12.34
C LEU A 228 6.60 3.02 12.87
N ALA A 229 6.28 2.33 13.96
CA ALA A 229 7.12 1.26 14.51
C ALA A 229 7.33 0.13 13.50
N ALA A 230 6.27 -0.26 12.78
CA ALA A 230 6.34 -1.28 11.74
C ALA A 230 7.28 -0.89 10.59
N VAL A 231 7.28 0.38 10.18
CA VAL A 231 8.22 0.88 9.16
C VAL A 231 9.65 0.80 9.67
N VAL A 232 9.90 1.25 10.90
CA VAL A 232 11.26 1.24 11.46
C VAL A 232 11.76 -0.18 11.68
N ALA A 233 10.88 -1.08 12.12
CA ALA A 233 11.17 -2.49 12.26
C ALA A 233 11.32 -3.21 10.90
N ASN A 234 10.85 -2.65 9.78
CA ASN A 234 11.01 -3.24 8.45
C ASN A 234 12.51 -3.32 8.08
N THR A 235 12.93 -4.42 7.44
CA THR A 235 14.30 -4.63 6.94
C THR A 235 14.69 -3.67 5.80
N SER A 236 13.71 -3.09 5.09
CA SER A 236 13.97 -2.21 3.93
C SER A 236 14.52 -0.84 4.34
N ARG A 237 15.80 -0.59 4.06
CA ARG A 237 16.43 0.73 4.27
C ARG A 237 15.79 1.84 3.44
N MET A 238 15.36 1.53 2.22
CA MET A 238 14.63 2.50 1.38
C MET A 238 13.28 2.87 1.99
N ALA A 239 12.58 1.91 2.60
CA ALA A 239 11.33 2.21 3.30
C ALA A 239 11.55 3.13 4.51
N GLN A 240 12.63 2.91 5.29
CA GLN A 240 13.02 3.77 6.41
C GLN A 240 13.38 5.19 5.94
N LEU A 241 14.14 5.31 4.84
CA LEU A 241 14.50 6.59 4.24
C LEU A 241 13.27 7.37 3.77
N ILE A 242 12.38 6.72 3.01
CA ILE A 242 11.13 7.36 2.55
C ILE A 242 10.29 7.82 3.74
N ALA A 243 10.21 7.02 4.80
CA ALA A 243 9.48 7.40 6.01
C ALA A 243 10.06 8.63 6.69
N LEU A 244 11.39 8.73 6.77
CA LEU A 244 12.07 9.92 7.29
C LEU A 244 11.72 11.15 6.45
N LEU A 245 11.79 11.05 5.12
CA LEU A 245 11.44 12.15 4.21
C LEU A 245 9.97 12.57 4.37
N LEU A 246 9.05 11.61 4.46
CA LEU A 246 7.62 11.87 4.69
C LEU A 246 7.37 12.48 6.07
N PHE A 247 8.12 12.08 7.10
CA PHE A 247 8.06 12.66 8.43
C PHE A 247 8.50 14.13 8.43
N ILE A 248 9.62 14.44 7.77
CA ILE A 248 10.08 15.82 7.60
C ILE A 248 9.02 16.65 6.85
N ALA A 249 8.48 16.12 5.75
CA ALA A 249 7.45 16.79 4.97
C ALA A 249 6.16 17.08 5.79
N LEU A 250 5.69 16.09 6.55
CA LEU A 250 4.54 16.25 7.44
C LEU A 250 4.82 17.25 8.56
N TRP A 251 5.99 17.20 9.18
CA TRP A 251 6.38 18.13 10.24
C TRP A 251 6.45 19.57 9.73
N MET A 252 7.01 19.80 8.53
CA MET A 252 7.05 21.13 7.93
C MET A 252 5.64 21.70 7.67
N LYS A 253 4.66 20.86 7.31
CA LYS A 253 3.28 21.28 7.00
C LYS A 253 2.41 21.42 8.26
N LEU A 254 2.45 20.44 9.16
CA LEU A 254 1.54 20.34 10.32
C LEU A 254 2.17 20.84 11.63
N GLY A 255 3.50 20.78 11.75
CA GLY A 255 4.23 21.20 12.95
C GLY A 255 3.93 22.64 13.37
N PRO A 256 4.01 23.64 12.46
CA PRO A 256 3.70 25.02 12.81
C PRO A 256 2.26 25.21 13.32
N LEU A 257 1.29 24.48 12.74
CA LEU A 257 -0.12 24.56 13.12
C LEU A 257 -0.37 23.95 14.51
N LEU A 258 0.28 22.82 14.82
CA LEU A 258 0.19 22.16 16.12
C LEU A 258 0.89 22.96 17.20
N LEU A 259 2.11 23.44 16.92
CA LEU A 259 2.90 24.21 17.88
C LEU A 259 2.22 25.54 18.22
N ARG A 260 1.52 26.21 17.29
CA ARG A 260 0.80 27.45 17.61
C ARG A 260 -0.30 27.30 18.67
N LYS A 261 -0.84 26.09 18.84
CA LYS A 261 -1.92 25.80 19.82
C LYS A 261 -1.42 25.37 21.20
N LEU A 262 -0.13 25.12 21.35
CA LEU A 262 0.47 24.61 22.60
C LEU A 262 1.16 25.74 23.37
N SER A 263 1.07 25.71 24.69
CA SER A 263 1.86 26.58 25.56
C SER A 263 3.35 26.24 25.47
N ARG A 264 4.24 27.13 25.92
CA ARG A 264 5.70 26.97 25.80
C ARG A 264 6.23 25.71 26.52
N ILE A 265 5.59 25.32 27.62
CA ILE A 265 5.93 24.12 28.41
C ILE A 265 5.45 22.85 27.70
N GLU A 266 4.22 22.85 27.19
CA GLU A 266 3.67 21.71 26.43
C GLU A 266 4.43 21.45 25.13
N LYS A 267 4.94 22.50 24.47
CA LYS A 267 5.80 22.37 23.28
C LYS A 267 7.04 21.54 23.55
N ASN A 268 7.74 21.82 24.65
CA ASN A 268 8.98 21.12 24.99
C ASN A 268 8.70 19.65 25.35
N ILE A 269 7.61 19.37 26.05
CA ILE A 269 7.20 18.01 26.41
C ILE A 269 6.78 17.20 25.17
N VAL A 270 6.01 17.81 24.25
CA VAL A 270 5.58 17.14 23.01
C VAL A 270 6.77 16.86 22.09
N VAL A 271 7.70 17.81 21.95
CA VAL A 271 8.91 17.63 21.14
C VAL A 271 9.82 16.57 21.77
N ALA A 272 10.06 16.63 23.07
CA ALA A 272 10.87 15.63 23.78
C ALA A 272 10.23 14.24 23.70
N GLY A 273 8.91 14.14 23.85
CA GLY A 273 8.17 12.89 23.71
C GLY A 273 8.22 12.32 22.29
N ALA A 274 8.06 13.16 21.27
CA ALA A 274 8.19 12.74 19.87
C ALA A 274 9.61 12.26 19.54
N ILE A 275 10.64 12.96 20.03
CA ILE A 275 12.04 12.57 19.89
C ILE A 275 12.31 11.27 20.64
N ALA A 276 11.81 11.12 21.87
CA ALA A 276 11.97 9.89 22.65
C ALA A 276 11.32 8.70 21.95
N ILE A 277 10.07 8.84 21.49
CA ILE A 277 9.38 7.81 20.71
C ILE A 277 10.19 7.48 19.46
N PHE A 278 10.64 8.48 18.70
CA PHE A 278 11.44 8.27 17.50
C PHE A 278 12.75 7.52 17.81
N LEU A 279 13.50 7.95 18.83
CA LEU A 279 14.74 7.32 19.25
C LEU A 279 14.50 5.89 19.75
N THR A 280 13.44 5.63 20.51
CA THR A 280 13.06 4.28 20.93
C THR A 280 12.73 3.39 19.75
N LEU A 281 12.00 3.92 18.76
CA LEU A 281 11.71 3.16 17.54
C LEU A 281 12.98 2.88 16.74
N VAL A 282 13.87 3.86 16.59
CA VAL A 282 15.17 3.68 15.90
C VAL A 282 16.04 2.67 16.62
N ALA A 283 16.13 2.74 17.95
CA ALA A 283 16.87 1.79 18.76
C ALA A 283 16.31 0.37 18.61
N LEU A 284 14.98 0.22 18.62
CA LEU A 284 14.32 -1.07 18.39
C LEU A 284 14.57 -1.61 16.97
N GLY A 285 14.55 -0.74 15.96
CA GLY A 285 14.86 -1.10 14.58
C GLY A 285 16.34 -1.48 14.38
N GLN A 286 17.27 -0.84 15.08
CA GLN A 286 18.68 -1.20 15.01
C GLN A 286 18.98 -2.50 15.77
N ALA A 287 18.44 -2.66 16.98
CA ALA A 287 18.62 -3.86 17.78
C ALA A 287 18.11 -5.13 17.07
N THR A 288 17.04 -5.02 16.28
CA THR A 288 16.45 -6.17 15.56
C THR A 288 17.14 -6.52 14.23
N HIS A 289 18.06 -5.69 13.72
CA HIS A 289 18.67 -5.86 12.38
C HIS A 289 20.20 -5.82 12.36
N LEU A 290 20.84 -5.37 13.44
CA LEU A 290 22.31 -5.33 13.53
C LEU A 290 22.91 -6.73 13.45
N GLU A 291 22.29 -7.72 14.09
CA GLU A 291 22.75 -9.12 14.07
C GLU A 291 22.81 -9.68 12.64
N GLN A 292 21.72 -9.59 11.85
CA GLN A 292 21.73 -10.10 10.47
C GLN A 292 22.71 -9.40 9.52
N SER A 293 22.97 -8.11 9.76
CA SER A 293 23.93 -7.34 8.95
C SER A 293 25.35 -7.76 9.31
N LEU A 294 25.65 -7.88 10.61
CA LEU A 294 26.93 -8.34 11.13
C LEU A 294 27.21 -9.79 10.74
N ASP A 295 26.24 -10.69 10.83
CA ASP A 295 26.35 -12.09 10.42
C ASP A 295 26.62 -12.24 8.91
N ARG A 296 26.03 -11.36 8.08
CA ARG A 296 26.33 -11.31 6.64
C ARG A 296 27.74 -10.82 6.38
N TRP A 297 28.20 -9.80 7.08
CA TRP A 297 29.58 -9.31 6.92
C TRP A 297 30.59 -10.33 7.45
N GLN A 298 30.29 -11.02 8.55
CA GLN A 298 31.11 -12.10 9.11
C GLN A 298 31.17 -13.30 8.15
N SER A 299 30.04 -13.77 7.64
CA SER A 299 30.02 -14.87 6.65
C SER A 299 30.65 -14.51 5.30
N VAL A 300 30.64 -13.23 4.90
CA VAL A 300 31.40 -12.76 3.74
C VAL A 300 32.90 -12.69 4.06
N SER A 301 33.28 -12.24 5.27
CA SER A 301 34.69 -12.23 5.69
C SER A 301 35.28 -13.62 5.86
N GLU A 302 34.48 -14.62 6.23
CA GLU A 302 34.88 -16.04 6.28
C GLU A 302 35.00 -16.68 4.88
N ARG A 303 34.31 -16.12 3.87
CA ARG A 303 34.35 -16.60 2.48
C ARG A 303 35.40 -15.93 1.61
N ILE A 304 36.04 -14.86 2.08
CA ILE A 304 37.21 -14.28 1.42
C ILE A 304 38.42 -15.09 1.92
N PRO A 305 39.08 -15.89 1.06
CA PRO A 305 40.30 -16.57 1.47
C PRO A 305 41.33 -15.50 1.84
N ASN A 306 41.95 -15.63 3.02
CA ASN A 306 43.17 -14.91 3.36
C ASN A 306 44.36 -15.45 2.53
N ASP A 307 44.25 -15.47 1.20
CA ASP A 307 45.38 -15.68 0.31
C ASP A 307 45.91 -14.32 -0.13
N ALA A 308 46.75 -13.75 0.75
CA ALA A 308 47.82 -12.87 0.31
C ALA A 308 49.02 -13.75 -0.04
N ARG A 309 49.02 -14.28 -1.26
CA ARG A 309 50.21 -14.76 -1.97
C ARG A 309 50.20 -14.22 -3.39
#